data_AF-A0A2N1UTC7-F1
#
_entry.id   AF-A0A2N1UTC7-F1
#
_cell.length_a   1.000
_cell.length_b   1.000
_cell.length_c   1.000
_cell.angle_alpha   90.00
_cell.angle_beta   90.00
_cell.angle_gamma   90.00
#
_symmetry.space_group_name_H-M   'P 1'
#
loop_
_entity.id
_entity.type
_entity.pdbx_description
1 polymer ?
#
loop_
_entity_poly.entity_id
_entity_poly.type
_entity_poly.pdbx_seq_one_letter_code
_entity_poly.pdbx_strand_id
1 'polypeptide(L)'
;MKRLPLYLSLAALLLILVWLSLTWPREMFAPGPVQTAHADLAESCLKCHSLGQGVPAENCLACHKLNDIGVLSSQGVPLNPHKQKPFHQHLIASDCQQCHLEHRGTQVYRQPGRFSHELLQPAIRQDCAGCHPKPTDTLHRQVSNNCLECHKAYQWKPASFAHDDFFRFDRNHPAQCNLCHLQASFKSYTCYECHEHSPARIEKKHLKEGIRNFNDCARCHRSGDDDD
;
A
#
# COMPACT_ATOMS: atom_id res chain seq x y z
N MET A 1 52.83 -38.35 22.86
CA MET A 1 53.54 -37.96 21.62
C MET A 1 52.65 -37.86 20.37
N LYS A 2 51.61 -38.69 20.18
CA LYS A 2 50.75 -38.64 18.97
C LYS A 2 49.90 -37.36 18.79
N ARG A 3 49.76 -36.51 19.80
CA ARG A 3 48.98 -35.25 19.74
C ARG A 3 49.80 -34.03 19.32
N LEU A 4 51.14 -34.10 19.39
CA LEU A 4 52.02 -33.01 18.97
C LEU A 4 51.84 -32.60 17.49
N PRO A 5 51.78 -33.53 16.51
CA PRO A 5 51.52 -33.16 15.12
C PRO A 5 50.12 -32.53 14.94
N LEU A 6 49.12 -33.00 15.68
CA LEU A 6 47.76 -32.42 15.66
C LEU A 6 47.76 -30.96 16.15
N TYR A 7 48.47 -30.66 17.24
CA TYR A 7 48.58 -29.29 17.74
C TYR A 7 49.37 -28.38 16.80
N LEU A 8 50.42 -28.88 16.14
CA LEU A 8 51.16 -28.12 15.13
C LEU A 8 50.30 -27.82 13.90
N SER A 9 49.50 -28.78 13.42
CA SER A 9 48.55 -28.55 12.31
C SER A 9 47.46 -27.55 12.66
N LEU A 10 46.90 -27.62 13.88
CA LEU A 10 45.91 -26.64 14.36
C LEU A 10 46.52 -25.24 14.48
N ALA A 11 47.74 -25.13 15.01
CA ALA A 11 48.43 -23.85 15.11
C ALA A 11 48.72 -23.25 13.73
N ALA A 12 49.16 -24.06 12.77
CA ALA A 12 49.38 -23.62 11.39
C ALA A 12 48.08 -23.12 10.73
N LEU A 13 46.97 -23.83 10.92
CA LEU A 13 45.65 -23.39 10.42
C LEU A 13 45.22 -22.05 11.05
N LEU A 14 45.39 -21.90 12.37
CA LEU A 14 45.10 -20.66 13.07
C LEU A 14 45.94 -19.50 12.54
N LEU A 15 47.24 -19.72 12.32
CA LEU A 15 48.13 -18.70 11.75
C LEU A 15 47.72 -18.32 10.32
N ILE A 16 47.31 -19.28 9.49
CA ILE A 16 46.79 -19.02 8.15
C ILE A 16 45.51 -18.20 8.23
N LEU A 17 44.56 -18.56 9.09
CA LEU A 17 43.30 -17.83 9.24
C LEU A 17 43.52 -16.39 9.74
N VAL A 18 44.42 -16.20 10.71
CA VAL A 18 44.81 -14.86 11.19
C VAL A 18 45.45 -14.06 10.05
N TRP A 19 46.38 -14.65 9.31
CA TRP A 19 47.01 -14.00 8.16
C TRP A 19 45.97 -13.60 7.09
N LEU A 20 45.08 -14.51 6.69
CA LEU A 20 43.98 -14.23 5.75
C LEU A 20 43.07 -13.12 6.26
N SER A 21 42.76 -13.08 7.56
CA SER A 21 41.89 -12.04 8.13
C SER A 21 42.52 -10.66 8.13
N LEU A 22 43.85 -10.59 8.17
CA LEU A 22 44.61 -9.34 8.13
C LEU A 22 44.87 -8.88 6.69
N THR A 23 45.06 -9.81 5.75
CA THR A 23 45.38 -9.48 4.34
C THR A 23 44.15 -9.38 3.44
N TRP A 24 43.09 -10.13 3.72
CA TRP A 24 41.82 -10.13 2.98
C TRP A 24 40.59 -10.02 3.89
N PRO A 25 40.51 -8.98 4.75
CA PRO A 25 39.38 -8.80 5.66
C PRO A 25 38.04 -8.70 4.93
N ARG A 26 38.01 -8.06 3.75
CA ARG A 26 36.78 -7.87 2.97
C ARG A 26 36.18 -9.19 2.52
N GLU A 27 36.98 -10.08 1.93
CA GLU A 27 36.47 -11.36 1.41
C GLU A 27 36.11 -12.35 2.54
N MET A 28 36.67 -12.16 3.73
CA MET A 28 36.34 -12.97 4.91
C MET A 28 35.08 -12.52 5.65
N PHE A 29 34.77 -11.21 5.66
CA PHE A 29 33.67 -10.67 6.47
C PHE A 29 32.52 -10.05 5.67
N ALA A 30 32.75 -9.59 4.44
CA ALA A 30 31.70 -8.97 3.64
C ALA A 30 30.82 -10.04 2.97
N PRO A 31 29.48 -9.91 3.01
CA PRO A 31 28.56 -10.81 2.31
C PRO A 31 28.69 -10.78 0.77
N GLY A 32 29.44 -9.83 0.23
CA GLY A 32 29.58 -9.55 -1.18
C GLY A 32 29.80 -8.05 -1.43
N PRO A 33 30.03 -7.64 -2.69
CA PRO A 33 30.24 -6.24 -3.02
C PRO A 33 28.96 -5.41 -2.81
N VAL A 34 29.13 -4.18 -2.37
CA VAL A 34 28.04 -3.18 -2.25
C VAL A 34 27.51 -2.74 -3.63
N GLN A 35 26.38 -2.03 -3.66
CA GLN A 35 25.80 -1.52 -4.91
C GLN A 35 26.75 -0.55 -5.60
N THR A 36 26.63 -0.42 -6.92
CA THR A 36 27.50 0.46 -7.72
C THR A 36 27.40 1.92 -7.30
N ALA A 37 26.21 2.38 -6.89
CA ALA A 37 25.99 3.74 -6.39
C ALA A 37 26.75 4.04 -5.09
N HIS A 38 27.13 3.01 -4.32
CA HIS A 38 27.85 3.12 -3.06
C HIS A 38 29.25 2.48 -3.14
N ALA A 39 29.83 2.33 -4.34
CA ALA A 39 31.13 1.69 -4.52
C ALA A 39 32.23 2.34 -3.65
N ASP A 40 32.18 3.65 -3.47
CA ASP A 40 33.13 4.42 -2.65
C ASP A 40 33.01 4.11 -1.14
N LEU A 41 31.92 3.47 -0.71
CA LEU A 41 31.68 3.06 0.68
C LEU A 41 32.08 1.61 0.95
N ALA A 42 32.59 0.87 -0.04
CA ALA A 42 32.87 -0.57 0.06
C ALA A 42 33.81 -0.95 1.23
N GLU A 43 34.68 -0.03 1.65
CA GLU A 43 35.63 -0.23 2.76
C GLU A 43 35.18 0.43 4.07
N SER A 44 34.11 1.23 4.03
CA SER A 44 33.60 2.00 5.17
C SER A 44 32.39 1.33 5.80
N CYS A 45 32.53 0.08 6.25
CA CYS A 45 31.42 -0.76 6.73
C CYS A 45 30.55 -0.07 7.80
N LEU A 46 31.18 0.65 8.73
CA LEU A 46 30.53 1.33 9.85
C LEU A 46 29.75 2.60 9.44
N LYS A 47 29.81 3.01 8.16
CA LYS A 47 28.92 4.06 7.63
C LYS A 47 27.48 3.58 7.47
N CYS A 48 27.29 2.27 7.29
CA CYS A 48 25.97 1.65 7.20
C CYS A 48 25.68 0.79 8.43
N HIS A 49 26.67 0.08 8.97
CA HIS A 49 26.50 -0.82 10.11
C HIS A 49 26.81 -0.16 11.45
N SER A 50 25.97 -0.43 12.44
CA SER A 50 26.26 -0.17 13.85
C SER A 50 26.72 -1.45 14.54
N LEU A 51 27.75 -1.33 15.38
CA LEU A 51 28.34 -2.48 16.09
C LEU A 51 27.28 -3.22 16.91
N GLY A 52 27.05 -4.49 16.58
CA GLY A 52 26.09 -5.36 17.27
C GLY A 52 24.60 -5.07 16.98
N GLN A 53 24.28 -4.06 16.16
CA GLN A 53 22.89 -3.63 15.91
C GLN A 53 22.48 -3.68 14.43
N GLY A 54 23.33 -4.25 13.56
CA GLY A 54 23.01 -4.40 12.14
C GLY A 54 23.08 -3.07 11.39
N VAL A 55 22.14 -2.83 10.49
CA VAL A 55 22.04 -1.61 9.67
C VAL A 55 20.84 -0.80 10.16
N PRO A 56 21.05 0.22 11.02
CA PRO A 56 19.96 1.03 11.48
C PRO A 56 19.62 2.11 10.44
N ALA A 57 18.37 2.57 10.42
CA ALA A 57 17.86 3.44 9.38
C ALA A 57 18.52 4.84 9.39
N GLU A 58 18.93 5.34 10.56
CA GLU A 58 19.60 6.63 10.71
C GLU A 58 20.90 6.72 9.89
N ASN A 59 21.60 5.60 9.70
CA ASN A 59 22.82 5.56 8.91
C ASN A 59 22.53 5.83 7.42
N CYS A 60 21.40 5.32 6.92
CA CYS A 60 20.91 5.66 5.59
C CYS A 60 20.48 7.13 5.52
N LEU A 61 19.75 7.60 6.55
CA LEU A 61 19.21 8.97 6.61
C LEU A 61 20.28 10.05 6.74
N ALA A 62 21.49 9.70 7.18
CA ALA A 62 22.64 10.61 7.23
C ALA A 62 22.98 11.20 5.85
N CYS A 63 22.74 10.44 4.79
CA CYS A 63 22.92 10.88 3.40
C CYS A 63 21.57 11.05 2.67
N HIS A 64 20.58 10.19 2.97
CA HIS A 64 19.26 10.19 2.31
C HIS A 64 18.19 10.82 3.19
N LYS A 65 18.00 12.14 3.09
CA LYS A 65 16.95 12.83 3.85
C LYS A 65 15.58 12.30 3.46
N LEU A 66 14.78 11.87 4.46
CA LEU A 66 13.48 11.24 4.24
C LEU A 66 12.56 12.05 3.32
N ASN A 67 12.52 13.37 3.49
CA ASN A 67 11.66 14.27 2.70
C ASN A 67 12.10 14.41 1.23
N ASP A 68 13.35 14.06 0.92
CA ASP A 68 13.91 14.24 -0.43
C ASP A 68 13.77 12.95 -1.27
N ILE A 69 13.53 11.79 -0.64
CA ILE A 69 13.49 10.50 -1.34
C ILE A 69 12.28 10.44 -2.30
N GLY A 70 12.56 10.29 -3.59
CA GLY A 70 11.51 10.29 -4.62
C GLY A 70 11.04 11.69 -5.02
N VAL A 71 11.64 12.74 -4.44
CA VAL A 71 11.44 14.15 -4.81
C VAL A 71 12.69 14.68 -5.50
N LEU A 72 13.87 14.38 -4.96
CA LEU A 72 15.17 14.77 -5.48
C LEU A 72 16.01 13.53 -5.80
N SER A 73 16.92 13.67 -6.77
CA SER A 73 18.01 12.71 -6.96
C SER A 73 19.02 12.82 -5.82
N SER A 74 19.94 11.86 -5.70
CA SER A 74 21.05 11.93 -4.75
C SER A 74 21.98 13.13 -4.95
N GLN A 75 21.89 13.81 -6.10
CA GLN A 75 22.62 15.04 -6.42
C GLN A 75 21.77 16.31 -6.20
N GLY A 76 20.57 16.19 -5.62
CA GLY A 76 19.68 17.32 -5.35
C GLY A 76 18.87 17.80 -6.56
N VAL A 77 18.86 17.04 -7.67
CA VAL A 77 18.11 17.41 -8.88
C VAL A 77 16.65 16.97 -8.74
N PRO A 78 15.65 17.84 -8.95
CA PRO A 78 14.25 17.46 -8.87
C PRO A 78 13.88 16.32 -9.84
N LEU A 79 13.21 15.31 -9.31
CA LEU A 79 12.67 14.19 -10.08
C LEU A 79 11.31 14.56 -10.69
N ASN A 80 10.95 13.94 -11.80
CA ASN A 80 9.67 14.20 -12.45
C ASN A 80 8.51 13.59 -11.64
N PRO A 81 7.60 14.41 -11.07
CA PRO A 81 6.52 13.94 -10.19
C PRO A 81 5.43 13.15 -10.93
N HIS A 82 5.40 13.19 -12.27
CA HIS A 82 4.41 12.47 -13.07
C HIS A 82 4.76 10.99 -13.28
N LYS A 83 6.02 10.59 -13.08
CA LYS A 83 6.43 9.18 -13.21
C LYS A 83 6.30 8.41 -11.90
N GLN A 84 6.57 9.04 -10.77
CA GLN A 84 6.59 8.39 -9.46
C GLN A 84 6.10 9.37 -8.40
N LYS A 85 5.12 8.94 -7.60
CA LYS A 85 4.68 9.70 -6.43
C LYS A 85 5.58 9.34 -5.25
N PRO A 86 6.14 10.33 -4.54
CA PRO A 86 6.95 10.05 -3.36
C PRO A 86 6.06 9.45 -2.26
N PHE A 87 6.48 8.31 -1.70
CA PHE A 87 5.72 7.59 -0.67
C PHE A 87 6.50 7.36 0.63
N HIS A 88 7.83 7.45 0.60
CA HIS A 88 8.70 7.15 1.74
C HIS A 88 8.39 8.03 2.95
N GLN A 89 7.97 9.27 2.71
CA GLN A 89 7.59 10.27 3.70
C GLN A 89 6.35 9.86 4.51
N HIS A 90 5.56 8.94 3.96
CA HIS A 90 4.28 8.53 4.50
C HIS A 90 4.31 7.11 5.09
N LEU A 91 5.49 6.47 5.14
CA LEU A 91 5.65 5.18 5.79
C LEU A 91 5.46 5.29 7.30
N ILE A 92 4.97 4.22 7.92
CA ILE A 92 4.81 4.10 9.38
C ILE A 92 6.18 4.02 10.07
N ALA A 93 7.13 3.31 9.44
CA ALA A 93 8.47 3.11 9.95
C ALA A 93 9.50 3.27 8.82
N SER A 94 10.68 3.78 9.17
CA SER A 94 11.82 3.84 8.27
C SER A 94 12.65 2.57 8.42
N ASP A 95 12.37 1.56 7.61
CA ASP A 95 13.19 0.34 7.50
C ASP A 95 13.59 0.14 6.03
N CYS A 96 14.67 0.79 5.61
CA CYS A 96 15.11 0.82 4.23
C CYS A 96 15.46 -0.58 3.70
N GLN A 97 16.03 -1.42 4.56
CA GLN A 97 16.50 -2.77 4.20
C GLN A 97 15.37 -3.80 4.02
N GLN A 98 14.13 -3.45 4.35
CA GLN A 98 12.96 -4.28 4.05
C GLN A 98 12.70 -4.37 2.53
N CYS A 99 13.02 -3.32 1.78
CA CYS A 99 12.84 -3.26 0.33
C CYS A 99 14.16 -3.09 -0.44
N HIS A 100 15.10 -2.32 0.11
CA HIS A 100 16.39 -2.06 -0.52
C HIS A 100 17.46 -3.05 -0.02
N LEU A 101 18.39 -3.39 -0.89
CA LEU A 101 19.50 -4.27 -0.53
C LEU A 101 20.81 -3.67 -1.02
N GLU A 102 21.79 -3.64 -0.12
CA GLU A 102 23.10 -3.07 -0.39
C GLU A 102 24.06 -4.10 -0.98
N HIS A 103 24.20 -5.26 -0.33
CA HIS A 103 25.15 -6.28 -0.80
C HIS A 103 24.59 -7.02 -2.04
N ARG A 104 25.20 -6.78 -3.19
CA ARG A 104 24.84 -7.43 -4.46
C ARG A 104 25.02 -8.95 -4.36
N GLY A 105 24.08 -9.68 -4.96
CA GLY A 105 24.09 -11.15 -4.96
C GLY A 105 23.46 -11.79 -3.72
N THR A 106 23.20 -11.01 -2.66
CA THR A 106 22.43 -11.49 -1.49
C THR A 106 20.91 -11.46 -1.70
N GLN A 107 20.45 -10.91 -2.85
CA GLN A 107 19.03 -10.83 -3.24
C GLN A 107 18.29 -12.19 -3.20
N VAL A 108 19.01 -13.30 -3.38
CA VAL A 108 18.42 -14.65 -3.37
C VAL A 108 17.69 -14.93 -2.04
N TYR A 109 18.13 -14.32 -0.94
CA TYR A 109 17.54 -14.50 0.39
C TYR A 109 16.49 -13.45 0.75
N ARG A 110 16.37 -12.37 -0.03
CA ARG A 110 15.41 -11.27 0.21
C ARG A 110 14.85 -10.80 -1.12
N GLN A 111 13.71 -11.37 -1.51
CA GLN A 111 12.94 -10.83 -2.63
C GLN A 111 12.30 -9.52 -2.16
N PRO A 112 12.60 -8.37 -2.80
CA PRO A 112 11.92 -7.13 -2.47
C PRO A 112 10.42 -7.35 -2.63
N GLY A 113 9.67 -7.18 -1.54
CA GLY A 113 8.22 -7.22 -1.59
C GLY A 113 7.71 -6.17 -2.56
N ARG A 114 6.61 -6.46 -3.26
CA ARG A 114 5.85 -5.41 -3.96
C ARG A 114 5.39 -4.39 -2.93
N PHE A 115 5.28 -3.13 -3.35
CA PHE A 115 4.74 -2.07 -2.49
C PHE A 115 3.38 -2.47 -1.91
N SER A 116 3.18 -2.16 -0.62
CA SER A 116 2.00 -2.48 0.17
C SER A 116 1.51 -1.22 0.88
N HIS A 117 0.21 -0.90 0.73
CA HIS A 117 -0.41 0.29 1.34
C HIS A 117 -0.52 0.15 2.87
N GLU A 118 -0.40 -1.07 3.40
CA GLU A 118 -0.36 -1.37 4.82
C GLU A 118 0.86 -0.76 5.52
N LEU A 119 1.91 -0.43 4.76
CA LEU A 119 3.10 0.25 5.28
C LEU A 119 2.90 1.76 5.44
N LEU A 120 1.83 2.33 4.87
CA LEU A 120 1.53 3.76 4.96
C LEU A 120 0.82 4.09 6.28
N GLN A 121 1.05 5.31 6.75
CA GLN A 121 0.32 5.90 7.88
C GLN A 121 -1.20 5.82 7.66
N PRO A 122 -2.01 5.55 8.70
CA PRO A 122 -3.45 5.32 8.55
C PRO A 122 -4.21 6.44 7.82
N ALA A 123 -3.87 7.71 8.11
CA ALA A 123 -4.50 8.86 7.45
C ALA A 123 -4.21 8.90 5.94
N ILE A 124 -2.96 8.62 5.54
CA ILE A 124 -2.55 8.61 4.13
C ILE A 124 -3.17 7.42 3.39
N ARG A 125 -3.34 6.28 4.06
CA ARG A 125 -3.99 5.10 3.46
C ARG A 125 -5.44 5.37 3.04
N GLN A 126 -6.12 6.28 3.73
CA GLN A 126 -7.50 6.67 3.40
C GLN A 126 -7.56 7.76 2.32
N ASP A 127 -6.51 8.55 2.16
CA ASP A 127 -6.40 9.58 1.14
C ASP A 127 -5.84 9.03 -0.18
N CYS A 128 -6.67 8.30 -0.91
CA CYS A 128 -6.29 7.76 -2.21
C CYS A 128 -6.00 8.90 -3.22
N ALA A 129 -6.77 9.98 -3.16
CA ALA A 129 -6.71 11.10 -4.11
C ALA A 129 -5.41 11.91 -3.98
N GLY A 130 -4.78 11.93 -2.81
CA GLY A 130 -3.48 12.57 -2.58
C GLY A 130 -2.37 12.01 -3.47
N CYS A 131 -2.43 10.72 -3.82
CA CYS A 131 -1.43 10.06 -4.66
C CYS A 131 -1.97 9.64 -6.03
N HIS A 132 -3.17 9.06 -6.08
CA HIS A 132 -3.75 8.52 -7.29
C HIS A 132 -4.75 9.49 -7.91
N PRO A 133 -4.61 9.83 -9.21
CA PRO A 133 -5.54 10.73 -9.86
C PRO A 133 -6.92 10.06 -9.99
N LYS A 134 -7.98 10.82 -9.69
CA LYS A 134 -9.36 10.38 -9.89
C LYS A 134 -9.62 10.15 -11.39
N PRO A 135 -10.18 9.00 -11.81
CA PRO A 135 -10.63 8.80 -13.19
C PRO A 135 -11.66 9.85 -13.62
N THR A 136 -11.72 10.13 -14.92
CA THR A 136 -12.59 11.18 -15.49
C THR A 136 -13.85 10.63 -16.17
N ASP A 137 -14.17 9.35 -15.97
CA ASP A 137 -15.36 8.72 -16.55
C ASP A 137 -16.68 9.23 -15.93
N THR A 138 -17.80 8.85 -16.53
CA THR A 138 -19.13 9.31 -16.10
C THR A 138 -19.45 8.94 -14.65
N LEU A 139 -19.05 7.76 -14.18
CA LEU A 139 -19.30 7.33 -12.81
C LEU A 139 -18.46 8.16 -11.82
N HIS A 140 -17.16 8.25 -12.03
CA HIS A 140 -16.25 8.97 -11.13
C HIS A 140 -16.51 10.50 -11.06
N ARG A 141 -17.20 11.06 -12.06
CA ARG A 141 -17.69 12.45 -12.03
C ARG A 141 -18.86 12.66 -11.07
N GLN A 142 -19.65 11.63 -10.80
CA GLN A 142 -20.84 11.69 -9.94
C GLN A 142 -20.54 11.28 -8.48
N VAL A 143 -19.39 10.67 -8.22
CA VAL A 143 -19.00 10.19 -6.87
C VAL A 143 -17.94 11.09 -6.23
N SER A 144 -17.91 11.08 -4.89
CA SER A 144 -16.95 11.80 -4.06
C SER A 144 -15.54 11.16 -4.10
N ASN A 145 -14.60 11.67 -3.30
CA ASN A 145 -13.24 11.12 -3.21
C ASN A 145 -13.12 9.90 -2.27
N ASN A 146 -14.24 9.31 -1.82
CA ASN A 146 -14.25 8.14 -0.96
C ASN A 146 -14.02 6.84 -1.75
N CYS A 147 -12.84 6.68 -2.34
CA CYS A 147 -12.55 5.54 -3.24
C CYS A 147 -12.77 4.17 -2.59
N LEU A 148 -12.57 4.08 -1.27
CA LEU A 148 -12.70 2.84 -0.49
C LEU A 148 -14.15 2.35 -0.33
N GLU A 149 -15.15 3.16 -0.67
CA GLU A 149 -16.54 2.70 -0.72
C GLU A 149 -16.75 1.67 -1.85
N CYS A 150 -15.94 1.76 -2.92
CA CYS A 150 -16.06 0.90 -4.09
C CYS A 150 -14.82 0.05 -4.38
N HIS A 151 -13.61 0.54 -4.06
CA HIS A 151 -12.35 -0.10 -4.42
C HIS A 151 -11.58 -0.61 -3.20
N LYS A 152 -10.85 -1.70 -3.37
CA LYS A 152 -9.86 -2.18 -2.39
C LYS A 152 -8.46 -1.83 -2.84
N ALA A 153 -7.60 -1.41 -1.91
CA ALA A 153 -6.21 -1.04 -2.21
C ALA A 153 -5.40 -2.16 -2.90
N TYR A 154 -5.71 -3.43 -2.60
CA TYR A 154 -5.05 -4.60 -3.18
C TYR A 154 -5.79 -5.20 -4.39
N GLN A 155 -7.02 -4.74 -4.68
CA GLN A 155 -7.85 -5.23 -5.79
C GLN A 155 -8.68 -4.07 -6.35
N TRP A 156 -8.04 -3.27 -7.20
CA TRP A 156 -8.64 -2.05 -7.73
C TRP A 156 -9.68 -2.32 -8.83
N LYS A 157 -9.48 -3.38 -9.62
CA LYS A 157 -10.40 -3.82 -10.67
C LYS A 157 -10.68 -5.32 -10.56
N PRO A 158 -11.95 -5.76 -10.71
CA PRO A 158 -13.16 -4.92 -10.69
C PRO A 158 -13.31 -4.21 -9.33
N ALA A 159 -14.15 -3.18 -9.26
CA ALA A 159 -14.56 -2.62 -7.98
C ALA A 159 -15.21 -3.74 -7.14
N SER A 160 -15.03 -3.71 -5.83
CA SER A 160 -15.69 -4.65 -4.91
C SER A 160 -17.14 -4.26 -4.59
N PHE A 161 -17.62 -3.18 -5.19
CA PHE A 161 -18.98 -2.70 -5.05
C PHE A 161 -19.96 -3.59 -5.81
N ALA A 162 -20.95 -4.14 -5.11
CA ALA A 162 -22.05 -4.94 -5.66
C ALA A 162 -23.38 -4.25 -5.37
N HIS A 163 -23.78 -3.29 -6.22
CA HIS A 163 -25.04 -2.56 -6.05
C HIS A 163 -26.26 -3.50 -6.13
N ASP A 164 -26.20 -4.49 -7.02
CA ASP A 164 -27.28 -5.45 -7.30
C ASP A 164 -27.67 -6.31 -6.09
N ASP A 165 -26.82 -6.39 -5.07
CA ASP A 165 -27.15 -7.03 -3.80
C ASP A 165 -28.22 -6.23 -3.04
N PHE A 166 -28.31 -4.92 -3.28
CA PHE A 166 -29.25 -4.01 -2.60
C PHE A 166 -30.38 -3.56 -3.54
N PHE A 167 -30.05 -3.09 -4.74
CA PHE A 167 -31.03 -2.58 -5.69
C PHE A 167 -30.50 -2.75 -7.12
N ARG A 168 -31.34 -3.14 -8.08
CA ARG A 168 -30.92 -3.39 -9.47
C ARG A 168 -31.29 -2.22 -10.36
N PHE A 169 -30.38 -1.82 -11.24
CA PHE A 169 -30.71 -0.86 -12.29
C PHE A 169 -31.49 -1.54 -13.40
N ASP A 170 -32.63 -0.96 -13.78
CA ASP A 170 -33.52 -1.46 -14.83
C ASP A 170 -33.94 -0.32 -15.75
N ARG A 171 -34.95 -0.57 -16.61
CA ARG A 171 -35.44 0.44 -17.57
C ARG A 171 -36.10 1.65 -16.89
N ASN A 172 -36.70 1.44 -15.73
CA ASN A 172 -37.43 2.44 -14.96
C ASN A 172 -36.53 3.12 -13.91
N HIS A 173 -35.46 2.44 -13.47
CA HIS A 173 -34.47 2.94 -12.51
C HIS A 173 -33.08 3.07 -13.14
N PRO A 174 -32.79 4.19 -13.83
CA PRO A 174 -31.52 4.38 -14.52
C PRO A 174 -30.35 4.53 -13.55
N ALA A 175 -29.14 4.17 -13.99
CA ALA A 175 -27.90 4.15 -13.21
C ALA A 175 -27.30 5.54 -12.86
N GLN A 176 -28.13 6.57 -12.71
CA GLN A 176 -27.68 7.87 -12.22
C GLN A 176 -27.73 7.89 -10.70
N CYS A 177 -26.54 7.85 -10.10
CA CYS A 177 -26.40 7.66 -8.66
C CYS A 177 -27.11 8.74 -7.84
N ASN A 178 -27.05 9.99 -8.31
CA ASN A 178 -27.60 11.16 -7.64
C ASN A 178 -29.13 11.24 -7.66
N LEU A 179 -29.82 10.38 -8.43
CA LEU A 179 -31.28 10.30 -8.38
C LEU A 179 -31.78 9.63 -7.10
N CYS A 180 -31.06 8.60 -6.64
CA CYS A 180 -31.38 7.90 -5.40
C CYS A 180 -30.55 8.44 -4.24
N HIS A 181 -29.27 8.74 -4.46
CA HIS A 181 -28.33 9.22 -3.45
C HIS A 181 -28.16 10.74 -3.54
N LEU A 182 -28.99 11.49 -2.82
CA LEU A 182 -29.02 12.96 -2.84
C LEU A 182 -27.77 13.65 -2.26
N GLN A 183 -26.94 12.90 -1.52
CA GLN A 183 -25.72 13.42 -0.92
C GLN A 183 -24.51 12.68 -1.52
N ALA A 184 -23.33 13.28 -1.39
CA ALA A 184 -22.05 12.66 -1.75
C ALA A 184 -21.68 11.44 -0.86
N SER A 185 -22.59 11.01 0.02
CA SER A 185 -22.53 9.78 0.81
C SER A 185 -23.54 8.77 0.26
N PHE A 186 -23.03 7.62 -0.20
CA PHE A 186 -23.82 6.54 -0.77
C PHE A 186 -24.53 5.67 0.27
N LYS A 187 -24.43 6.03 1.56
CA LYS A 187 -25.06 5.29 2.67
C LYS A 187 -26.55 5.56 2.81
N SER A 188 -27.03 6.68 2.28
CA SER A 188 -28.43 7.09 2.34
C SER A 188 -28.99 7.19 0.94
N TYR A 189 -30.23 6.76 0.76
CA TYR A 189 -30.97 6.88 -0.49
C TYR A 189 -32.40 7.33 -0.22
N THR A 190 -33.10 7.77 -1.26
CA THR A 190 -34.53 8.08 -1.20
C THR A 190 -35.23 7.57 -2.46
N CYS A 191 -36.44 7.05 -2.28
CA CYS A 191 -37.34 6.70 -3.38
C CYS A 191 -38.30 7.86 -3.69
N TYR A 192 -38.47 8.79 -2.75
CA TYR A 192 -39.48 9.84 -2.77
C TYR A 192 -39.17 10.99 -3.73
N GLU A 193 -38.03 10.99 -4.43
CA GLU A 193 -37.80 11.99 -5.47
C GLU A 193 -38.58 11.65 -6.74
N CYS A 194 -38.77 10.35 -7.01
CA CYS A 194 -39.52 9.87 -8.17
C CYS A 194 -40.86 9.21 -7.81
N HIS A 195 -40.95 8.51 -6.67
CA HIS A 195 -42.18 7.90 -6.17
C HIS A 195 -42.97 8.88 -5.29
N GLU A 196 -44.27 8.65 -5.16
CA GLU A 196 -45.25 9.51 -4.45
C GLU A 196 -44.63 10.30 -3.26
N HIS A 197 -44.65 11.62 -3.36
CA HIS A 197 -44.03 12.58 -2.43
C HIS A 197 -44.76 12.69 -1.07
N SER A 198 -45.55 11.69 -0.68
CA SER A 198 -46.37 11.66 0.53
C SER A 198 -46.18 10.34 1.30
N PRO A 199 -45.23 10.29 2.26
CA PRO A 199 -44.99 9.10 3.07
C PRO A 199 -46.26 8.58 3.75
N ALA A 200 -47.13 9.47 4.24
CA ALA A 200 -48.40 9.10 4.88
C ALA A 200 -49.38 8.36 3.95
N ARG A 201 -49.39 8.69 2.65
CA ARG A 201 -50.24 7.98 1.67
C ARG A 201 -49.69 6.59 1.36
N ILE A 202 -48.38 6.47 1.24
CA ILE A 202 -47.68 5.20 1.03
C ILE A 202 -47.90 4.28 2.25
N GLU A 203 -47.71 4.80 3.46
CA GLU A 203 -47.98 4.09 4.71
C GLU A 203 -49.42 3.58 4.76
N LYS A 204 -50.40 4.44 4.45
CA LYS A 204 -51.82 4.05 4.45
C LYS A 204 -52.11 2.89 3.49
N LYS A 205 -51.43 2.80 2.35
CA LYS A 205 -51.57 1.67 1.41
C LYS A 205 -50.95 0.40 1.98
N HIS A 206 -49.70 0.46 2.45
CA HIS A 206 -49.03 -0.69 3.07
C HIS A 206 -49.83 -1.25 4.26
N LEU A 207 -50.37 -0.37 5.12
CA LEU A 207 -51.19 -0.79 6.26
C LEU A 207 -52.49 -1.50 5.85
N LYS A 208 -53.11 -1.10 4.72
CA LYS A 208 -54.29 -1.80 4.17
C LYS A 208 -53.95 -3.19 3.66
N GLU A 209 -52.75 -3.38 3.14
CA GLU A 209 -52.22 -4.67 2.68
C GLU A 209 -51.61 -5.50 3.83
N GLY A 210 -51.68 -5.00 5.07
CA GLY A 210 -51.17 -5.69 6.26
C GLY A 210 -49.66 -5.55 6.47
N ILE A 211 -48.97 -4.76 5.66
CA ILE A 211 -47.53 -4.52 5.76
C ILE A 211 -47.28 -3.40 6.78
N ARG A 212 -46.57 -3.72 7.87
CA ARG A 212 -46.29 -2.78 8.97
C ARG A 212 -44.82 -2.32 9.04
N ASN A 213 -43.91 -3.09 8.45
CA ASN A 213 -42.46 -2.81 8.50
C ASN A 213 -41.93 -2.50 7.09
N PHE A 214 -42.13 -1.27 6.62
CA PHE A 214 -41.85 -0.85 5.23
C PHE A 214 -40.80 0.26 5.11
N ASN A 215 -40.07 0.58 6.19
CA ASN A 215 -39.08 1.68 6.18
C ASN A 215 -37.87 1.43 5.27
N ASP A 216 -37.58 0.16 4.95
CA ASP A 216 -36.54 -0.24 4.01
C ASP A 216 -37.19 -0.69 2.71
N CYS A 217 -37.49 0.28 1.83
CA CYS A 217 -38.20 0.05 0.58
C CYS A 217 -37.50 -1.01 -0.27
N ALA A 218 -36.17 -0.94 -0.36
CA ALA A 218 -35.35 -1.81 -1.19
C ALA A 218 -35.40 -3.27 -0.74
N ARG A 219 -35.76 -3.57 0.52
CA ARG A 219 -35.91 -4.95 0.98
C ARG A 219 -37.04 -5.71 0.27
N CYS A 220 -38.09 -5.00 -0.12
CA CYS A 220 -39.25 -5.58 -0.80
C CYS A 220 -39.31 -5.16 -2.28
N HIS A 221 -38.85 -3.96 -2.62
CA HIS A 221 -38.78 -3.45 -3.99
C HIS A 221 -37.31 -3.36 -4.44
N ARG A 222 -36.75 -4.49 -4.89
CA ARG A 222 -35.34 -4.59 -5.31
C ARG A 222 -35.10 -4.19 -6.77
N SER A 223 -36.18 -3.99 -7.51
CA SER A 223 -36.24 -3.60 -8.91
C SER A 223 -37.58 -2.90 -9.17
N GLY A 224 -37.74 -2.29 -10.33
CA GLY A 224 -39.00 -1.80 -10.89
C GLY A 224 -39.66 -2.82 -11.83
N ASP A 225 -39.33 -4.10 -11.67
CA ASP A 225 -40.05 -5.18 -12.33
C ASP A 225 -41.27 -5.53 -11.46
N ASP A 226 -42.45 -5.53 -12.06
CA ASP A 226 -43.71 -5.77 -11.34
C ASP A 226 -43.89 -7.27 -10.98
N ASP A 227 -42.96 -8.13 -11.42
CA ASP A 227 -42.99 -9.59 -11.30
C ASP A 227 -42.01 -10.15 -10.21
N ASP A 228 -41.30 -9.31 -9.46
CA ASP A 228 -40.39 -9.69 -8.34
C ASP A 228 -41.05 -9.64 -6.94
#